data_AF-A0AAE3L1U3-F1
#
_entry.id   AF-A0AAE3L1U3-F1
#
_cell.length_a   1.000
_cell.length_b   1.000
_cell.length_c   1.000
_cell.angle_alpha   90.00
_cell.angle_beta   90.00
_cell.angle_gamma   90.00
#
_symmetry.space_group_name_H-M   'P 1'
#
loop_
_entity.id
_entity.type
_entity.pdbx_description
1 polymer ?
#
loop_
_entity_poly.entity_id
_entity_poly.type
_entity_poly.pdbx_seq_one_letter_code
_entity_poly.pdbx_strand_id
1 'polypeptide(L)'
;MKKHKIAFALLNLIILYMCLTNITVITEEKITDYSFYNPRGTVYQFSDIEKIETGFKGSTLKFFKRHQGDFYYTISFDNKKVDLYQSVSEYEDTYYELELLDEILMDKGIPKDSSTDNIQYNDLAKRYVNRFERIIKNKKQR
;
A
#
# COMPACT_ATOMS: atom_id res chain seq x y z
N MET A 1 19.60 -23.60 32.02
CA MET A 1 18.34 -23.94 31.31
C MET A 1 17.22 -22.89 31.45
N LYS A 2 16.85 -22.41 32.66
CA LYS A 2 15.78 -21.39 32.83
C LYS A 2 16.07 -20.03 32.16
N LYS A 3 17.32 -19.54 32.21
CA LYS A 3 17.73 -18.26 31.59
C LYS A 3 17.52 -18.22 30.07
N HIS A 4 17.84 -19.32 29.36
CA HIS A 4 17.61 -19.41 27.91
C HIS A 4 16.12 -19.43 27.55
N LYS A 5 15.27 -20.06 28.37
CA LYS A 5 13.81 -20.04 28.17
C LYS A 5 13.22 -18.64 28.35
N ILE A 6 13.70 -17.88 29.35
CA ILE A 6 13.28 -16.49 29.57
C ILE A 6 13.75 -15.60 28.41
N ALA A 7 15.01 -15.72 27.99
CA ALA A 7 15.54 -14.97 26.85
C ALA A 7 14.75 -15.27 25.56
N PHE A 8 14.42 -16.54 25.32
CA PHE A 8 13.60 -16.95 24.18
C PHE A 8 12.19 -16.35 24.25
N ALA A 9 11.54 -16.36 25.42
CA ALA A 9 10.22 -15.74 25.60
C ALA A 9 10.25 -14.23 25.35
N LEU A 10 11.26 -13.53 25.88
CA LEU A 10 11.45 -12.09 25.65
C LEU A 10 11.68 -11.76 24.18
N LEU A 11 12.50 -12.56 23.48
CA LEU A 11 12.75 -12.39 22.05
C LEU A 11 11.45 -12.52 21.23
N ASN A 12 10.64 -13.54 21.53
CA ASN A 12 9.35 -13.73 20.85
C ASN A 12 8.38 -12.59 21.13
N LEU A 13 8.35 -12.04 22.35
CA LEU A 13 7.54 -10.87 22.67
C LEU A 13 7.98 -9.62 21.89
N ILE A 14 9.28 -9.40 21.74
CA ILE A 14 9.82 -8.28 20.96
C ILE A 14 9.43 -8.44 19.48
N ILE A 15 9.59 -9.63 18.91
CA ILE A 15 9.21 -9.92 17.51
C ILE A 15 7.70 -9.71 17.32
N LEU A 16 6.88 -10.24 18.23
CA LEU A 16 5.43 -10.06 18.17
C LEU A 16 5.04 -8.58 18.21
N TYR A 17 5.64 -7.80 19.13
CA TYR A 17 5.39 -6.37 19.21
C TYR A 17 5.82 -5.65 17.93
N MET A 18 6.95 -6.01 17.31
CA MET A 18 7.37 -5.47 16.00
C MET A 18 6.35 -5.77 14.89
N CYS A 19 5.80 -6.98 14.84
CA CYS A 19 4.79 -7.36 13.85
C CYS A 19 3.46 -6.61 14.03
N LEU A 20 3.06 -6.32 15.27
CA LEU A 20 1.78 -5.67 15.56
C LEU A 20 1.81 -4.15 15.43
N THR A 21 2.99 -3.52 15.56
CA THR A 21 3.11 -2.05 15.61
C THR A 21 3.51 -1.40 14.29
N ASN A 22 3.88 -2.19 13.28
CA ASN A 22 4.22 -1.67 11.96
C ASN A 22 2.99 -1.70 11.04
N ILE A 23 2.14 -0.68 11.19
CA ILE A 23 0.88 -0.54 10.44
C ILE A 23 0.72 0.89 9.96
N THR A 24 0.18 1.06 8.76
CA THR A 24 -0.22 2.37 8.23
C THR A 24 -1.75 2.40 8.15
N VAL A 25 -2.36 3.43 8.75
CA VAL A 25 -3.81 3.64 8.77
C VAL A 25 -4.14 4.85 7.92
N ILE A 26 -5.04 4.67 6.96
CA ILE A 26 -5.52 5.75 6.08
C ILE A 26 -6.96 6.07 6.46
N THR A 27 -7.23 7.35 6.66
CA THR A 27 -8.57 7.90 6.91
C THR A 27 -8.88 8.94 5.84
N GLU A 28 -10.11 9.45 5.80
CA GLU A 28 -10.53 10.48 4.82
C GLU A 28 -9.75 11.80 4.90
N GLU A 29 -9.07 12.06 6.02
CA GLU A 29 -8.37 13.33 6.26
C GLU A 29 -6.84 13.18 6.25
N LYS A 30 -6.34 12.04 6.75
CA LYS A 30 -4.92 11.87 7.07
C LYS A 30 -4.46 10.42 6.95
N ILE A 31 -3.15 10.26 6.85
CA ILE A 31 -2.44 9.00 6.92
C ILE A 31 -1.68 8.97 8.25
N THR A 32 -1.84 7.92 9.05
CA THR A 32 -1.09 7.72 10.29
C THR A 32 -0.24 6.48 10.19
N ASP A 33 1.07 6.67 10.32
CA ASP A 33 2.04 5.60 10.21
C ASP A 33 2.58 5.21 11.58
N TYR A 34 2.31 3.99 12.00
CA TYR A 34 2.81 3.43 13.24
C TYR A 34 4.05 2.59 12.98
N SER A 35 5.02 2.68 13.87
CA SER A 35 6.20 1.81 13.82
C SER A 35 6.59 1.35 15.21
N PHE A 36 7.39 0.28 15.28
CA PHE A 36 7.98 -0.23 16.52
C PHE A 36 8.68 0.87 17.35
N TYR A 37 9.38 1.79 16.68
CA TYR A 37 10.12 2.89 17.31
C TYR A 37 9.23 4.09 17.65
N ASN A 38 8.11 4.27 16.95
CA ASN A 38 7.14 5.33 17.18
C ASN A 38 5.70 4.77 17.29
N PRO A 39 5.32 4.21 18.44
CA PRO A 39 3.99 3.61 18.63
C PRO A 39 2.86 4.65 18.71
N ARG A 40 3.17 5.94 18.87
CA ARG A 40 2.18 7.04 18.77
C ARG A 40 1.86 7.39 17.32
N GLY A 41 2.70 6.93 16.40
CA GLY A 41 2.58 7.15 14.97
C GLY A 41 3.08 8.53 14.52
N THR A 42 3.35 8.62 13.22
CA THR A 42 3.62 9.86 12.50
C THR A 42 2.41 10.18 11.64
N VAL A 43 1.89 11.39 11.76
CA VAL A 43 0.71 11.83 11.00
C VAL A 43 1.17 12.60 9.77
N TYR A 44 0.67 12.18 8.62
CA TYR A 44 0.84 12.84 7.33
C TYR A 44 -0.51 13.35 6.84
N GLN A 45 -0.54 14.59 6.37
CA GLN A 45 -1.67 15.13 5.62
C GLN A 45 -1.58 14.68 4.16
N PHE A 46 -2.70 14.67 3.44
CA PHE A 46 -2.66 14.36 2.01
C PHE A 46 -1.84 15.37 1.19
N SER A 47 -1.69 16.61 1.68
CA SER A 47 -0.78 17.60 1.09
C SER A 47 0.69 17.20 1.16
N ASP A 48 1.05 16.27 2.05
CA ASP A 48 2.42 15.81 2.26
C ASP A 48 2.77 14.65 1.31
N ILE A 49 1.82 14.21 0.48
CA ILE A 49 2.06 13.17 -0.53
C ILE A 49 2.81 13.80 -1.70
N GLU A 50 4.01 13.28 -1.94
CA GLU A 50 4.89 13.77 -3.00
C GLU A 50 4.49 13.24 -4.36
N LYS A 51 4.16 11.95 -4.44
CA LYS A 51 3.58 11.33 -5.62
C LYS A 51 2.90 10.00 -5.33
N ILE A 52 2.05 9.60 -6.27
CA ILE A 52 1.41 8.29 -6.33
C ILE A 52 1.99 7.53 -7.54
N GLU A 53 2.29 6.25 -7.36
CA GLU A 53 2.71 5.35 -8.42
C GLU A 53 1.74 4.17 -8.50
N THR A 54 1.10 3.95 -9.64
CA THR A 54 0.17 2.81 -9.84
C THR A 54 0.47 2.04 -11.12
N GLY A 55 0.31 0.73 -11.10
CA GLY A 55 0.46 -0.08 -12.31
C GLY A 55 0.49 -1.56 -12.01
N PHE A 56 1.03 -2.35 -12.95
CA PHE A 56 1.20 -3.78 -12.78
C PHE A 56 2.68 -4.16 -12.76
N LYS A 57 3.08 -4.98 -11.79
CA LYS A 57 4.48 -5.38 -11.58
C LYS A 57 4.97 -6.18 -12.78
N GLY A 58 6.11 -5.75 -13.34
CA GLY A 58 6.85 -6.53 -14.34
C GLY A 58 7.62 -7.69 -13.71
N SER A 59 8.17 -8.57 -14.54
CA SER A 59 9.07 -9.62 -14.06
C SER A 59 10.48 -9.05 -13.83
N THR A 60 10.91 -8.93 -12.58
CA THR A 60 12.29 -8.50 -12.22
C THR A 60 13.35 -9.57 -12.47
N LEU A 61 12.99 -10.86 -12.48
CA LEU A 61 13.90 -11.98 -12.80
C LEU A 61 13.12 -13.18 -13.36
N LYS A 62 13.59 -13.82 -14.44
CA LYS A 62 12.88 -14.93 -15.15
C LYS A 62 12.42 -16.09 -14.25
N PHE A 63 13.02 -16.27 -13.08
CA PHE A 63 12.73 -17.36 -12.14
C PHE A 63 11.72 -17.01 -11.04
N PHE A 64 11.40 -15.72 -10.82
CA PHE A 64 10.47 -15.27 -9.80
C PHE A 64 9.29 -14.53 -10.45
N LYS A 65 8.54 -15.25 -11.31
CA LYS A 65 7.32 -14.73 -11.96
C LYS A 65 6.11 -14.64 -11.02
N ARG A 66 6.25 -15.02 -9.74
CA ARG A 66 5.12 -15.16 -8.81
C ARG A 66 4.32 -13.87 -8.58
N HIS A 67 4.91 -12.72 -8.84
CA HIS A 67 4.30 -11.40 -8.67
C HIS A 67 4.16 -10.62 -9.98
N GLN A 68 4.40 -11.27 -11.12
CA GLN A 68 4.22 -10.61 -12.41
C GLN A 68 2.73 -10.37 -12.64
N GLY A 69 2.37 -9.14 -13.02
CA GLY A 69 0.98 -8.76 -13.22
C GLY A 69 0.25 -8.37 -11.93
N ASP A 70 0.87 -8.44 -10.75
CA ASP A 70 0.28 -7.94 -9.51
C ASP A 70 0.08 -6.42 -9.62
N PHE A 71 -1.12 -5.94 -9.27
CA PHE A 71 -1.36 -4.51 -9.17
C PHE A 71 -0.58 -3.93 -7.99
N TYR A 72 -0.13 -2.68 -8.12
CA TYR A 72 0.44 -1.92 -7.02
C TYR A 72 -0.17 -0.52 -6.97
N TYR A 73 -0.30 -0.02 -5.75
CA TYR A 73 -0.69 1.36 -5.48
C TYR A 73 0.23 1.91 -4.41
N THR A 74 1.25 2.65 -4.82
CA THR A 74 2.29 3.14 -3.92
C THR A 74 2.12 4.63 -3.69
N ILE A 75 1.96 5.02 -2.43
CA ILE A 75 2.01 6.42 -2.03
C ILE A 75 3.42 6.72 -1.48
N SER A 76 4.03 7.81 -1.92
CA SER A 76 5.30 8.31 -1.42
C SER A 76 5.09 9.61 -0.62
N PHE A 77 5.65 9.68 0.58
CA PHE A 77 5.68 10.87 1.42
C PHE A 77 7.05 10.98 2.08
N ASP A 78 7.74 12.10 1.87
CA ASP A 78 9.10 12.37 2.36
C ASP A 78 10.04 11.16 2.09
N ASN A 79 10.50 10.48 3.14
CA ASN A 79 11.43 9.34 3.05
C ASN A 79 10.75 7.96 3.11
N LYS A 80 9.43 7.88 2.89
CA LYS A 80 8.67 6.64 3.04
C LYS A 80 7.79 6.36 1.82
N LYS A 81 7.65 5.06 1.53
CA LYS A 81 6.74 4.50 0.54
C LYS A 81 5.85 3.45 1.19
N VAL A 82 4.56 3.46 0.85
CA VAL A 82 3.59 2.47 1.32
C VAL A 82 2.81 1.92 0.12
N ASP A 83 2.83 0.60 -0.03
CA ASP A 83 2.02 -0.13 -1.03
C ASP A 83 0.66 -0.47 -0.39
N LEU A 84 -0.42 0.00 -1.00
CA LEU A 84 -1.79 -0.15 -0.51
C LEU A 84 -2.54 -1.30 -1.16
N TYR A 85 -1.90 -2.10 -2.03
CA TYR A 85 -2.60 -3.20 -2.71
C TYR A 85 -3.20 -4.26 -1.76
N GLN A 86 -2.59 -4.45 -0.58
CA GLN A 86 -3.04 -5.41 0.44
C GLN A 86 -3.63 -4.73 1.68
N SER A 87 -4.23 -3.55 1.53
CA SER A 87 -4.94 -2.90 2.61
C SER A 87 -6.13 -3.73 3.08
N VAL A 88 -6.47 -3.59 4.37
CA VAL A 88 -7.66 -4.19 4.96
C VAL A 88 -8.73 -3.11 5.05
N SER A 89 -9.86 -3.39 4.41
CA SER A 89 -11.01 -2.49 4.33
C SER A 89 -12.19 -2.95 5.15
N GLU A 90 -13.06 -2.00 5.52
CA GLU A 90 -14.43 -2.30 5.93
C GLU A 90 -15.38 -2.55 4.75
N TYR A 91 -14.98 -2.15 3.53
CA TYR A 91 -15.79 -2.36 2.33
C TYR A 91 -15.78 -3.84 1.90
N GLU A 92 -16.95 -4.36 1.53
CA GLU A 92 -17.11 -5.75 1.07
C GLU A 92 -16.42 -5.99 -0.29
N ASP A 93 -16.38 -4.98 -1.16
CA ASP A 93 -15.66 -5.05 -2.43
C ASP A 93 -14.17 -4.76 -2.25
N THR A 94 -13.37 -5.82 -2.40
CA THR A 94 -11.93 -5.94 -2.11
C THR A 94 -11.05 -4.78 -2.58
N TYR A 95 -11.41 -4.06 -3.63
CA TYR A 95 -10.60 -2.95 -4.15
C TYR A 95 -11.38 -1.64 -4.31
N TYR A 96 -12.63 -1.58 -3.85
CA TYR A 96 -13.44 -0.37 -3.94
C TYR A 96 -12.84 0.78 -3.14
N GLU A 97 -12.33 0.51 -1.94
CA GLU A 97 -11.67 1.52 -1.10
C GLU A 97 -10.50 2.20 -1.82
N LEU A 98 -9.77 1.44 -2.62
CA LEU A 98 -8.58 1.92 -3.31
C LEU A 98 -8.96 2.86 -4.45
N GLU A 99 -10.09 2.60 -5.11
CA GLU A 99 -10.64 3.51 -6.11
C GLU A 99 -11.19 4.79 -5.47
N LEU A 100 -11.92 4.67 -4.36
CA LEU A 100 -12.43 5.84 -3.63
C LEU A 100 -11.27 6.73 -3.13
N LEU A 101 -10.24 6.13 -2.55
CA LEU A 101 -9.03 6.83 -2.15
C LEU A 101 -8.38 7.54 -3.34
N ASP A 102 -8.25 6.84 -4.48
CA ASP A 102 -7.67 7.43 -5.68
C ASP A 102 -8.46 8.65 -6.17
N GLU A 103 -9.79 8.60 -6.17
CA GLU A 103 -10.64 9.75 -6.50
C GLU A 103 -10.36 10.94 -5.58
N ILE A 104 -10.34 10.72 -4.27
CA ILE A 104 -10.05 11.76 -3.26
C ILE A 104 -8.69 12.40 -3.47
N LEU A 105 -7.65 11.59 -3.75
CA LEU A 105 -6.28 12.07 -3.92
C LEU A 105 -6.10 12.83 -5.25
N MET A 106 -6.77 12.38 -6.32
CA MET A 106 -6.76 13.08 -7.61
C MET A 106 -7.52 14.40 -7.55
N ASP A 107 -8.61 14.47 -6.78
CA ASP A 107 -9.34 15.72 -6.52
C ASP A 107 -8.49 16.76 -5.79
N LYS A 108 -7.55 16.31 -4.95
CA LYS A 108 -6.58 17.18 -4.27
C LYS A 108 -5.41 17.59 -5.16
N GLY A 109 -5.36 17.10 -6.40
CA GLY A 109 -4.32 17.43 -7.38
C GLY A 109 -2.96 16.83 -7.06
N ILE A 110 -2.94 15.69 -6.35
CA ILE A 110 -1.70 14.96 -6.06
C ILE A 110 -1.15 14.37 -7.36
N PRO A 111 0.16 14.54 -7.65
CA PRO A 111 0.74 14.02 -8.88
C PRO A 111 0.76 12.48 -8.88
N LYS A 112 0.38 11.88 -10.01
CA LYS A 112 0.34 10.43 -10.20
C LYS A 112 1.07 9.98 -11.46
N ASP A 113 2.03 9.09 -11.27
CA ASP A 113 2.62 8.27 -12.32
C ASP A 113 1.82 6.97 -12.41
N SER A 114 1.34 6.63 -13.61
CA SER A 114 0.66 5.36 -13.80
C SER A 114 0.94 4.75 -15.16
N SER A 115 0.96 3.41 -15.19
CA SER A 115 1.17 2.61 -16.38
C SER A 115 0.26 1.39 -16.41
N THR A 116 -0.23 1.07 -17.61
CA THR A 116 -0.94 -0.19 -17.90
C THR A 116 0.01 -1.30 -18.35
N ASP A 117 1.32 -1.06 -18.36
CA ASP A 117 2.30 -2.08 -18.70
C ASP A 117 2.11 -3.31 -17.80
N ASN A 118 2.25 -4.49 -18.38
CA ASN A 118 2.12 -5.79 -17.69
C ASN A 118 0.70 -6.17 -17.27
N ILE A 119 -0.34 -5.39 -17.63
CA ILE A 119 -1.75 -5.75 -17.37
C ILE A 119 -2.13 -7.12 -17.94
N GLN A 120 -1.53 -7.52 -19.06
CA GLN A 120 -1.77 -8.81 -19.71
C GLN A 120 -1.35 -10.02 -18.87
N TYR A 121 -0.57 -9.81 -17.82
CA TYR A 121 -0.13 -10.85 -16.89
C TYR A 121 -0.99 -10.88 -15.61
N ASN A 122 -2.01 -10.03 -15.49
CA ASN A 122 -2.90 -10.03 -14.34
C ASN A 122 -3.97 -11.12 -14.48
N ASP A 123 -4.04 -12.00 -13.48
CA ASP A 123 -4.92 -13.17 -13.49
C ASP A 123 -6.23 -12.95 -12.72
N LEU A 124 -6.50 -11.72 -12.24
CA LEU A 124 -7.72 -11.42 -11.49
C LEU A 124 -8.95 -11.34 -12.42
N ALA A 125 -10.12 -11.57 -11.83
CA ALA A 125 -11.38 -11.45 -12.56
C ALA A 125 -11.54 -10.04 -13.18
N LYS A 126 -12.12 -9.98 -14.38
CA LYS A 126 -12.28 -8.74 -15.17
C LYS A 126 -12.85 -7.56 -14.38
N ARG A 127 -13.75 -7.81 -13.41
CA ARG A 127 -14.32 -6.75 -12.56
C ARG A 127 -13.24 -5.97 -11.78
N TYR A 128 -12.21 -6.67 -11.30
CA TYR A 128 -11.11 -6.09 -10.54
C TYR A 128 -10.10 -5.40 -11.45
N VAL A 129 -9.74 -6.05 -12.57
CA VAL A 129 -8.87 -5.45 -13.59
C VAL A 129 -9.46 -4.14 -14.12
N ASN A 130 -10.77 -4.12 -14.43
CA ASN A 130 -11.48 -2.90 -14.83
C ASN A 130 -11.38 -1.79 -13.78
N ARG A 131 -11.37 -2.14 -12.48
CA ARG A 131 -11.21 -1.16 -11.39
C ARG A 131 -9.81 -0.58 -11.38
N PHE A 132 -8.78 -1.42 -11.49
CA PHE A 132 -7.39 -0.97 -11.60
C PHE A 132 -7.17 -0.10 -12.83
N GLU A 133 -7.81 -0.41 -13.96
CA GLU A 133 -7.75 0.47 -15.12
C GLU A 133 -8.37 1.85 -14.86
N ARG A 134 -9.48 1.94 -14.13
CA ARG A 134 -10.09 3.23 -13.75
C ARG A 134 -9.13 4.02 -12.87
N ILE A 135 -8.53 3.39 -11.86
CA ILE A 135 -7.48 3.98 -11.02
C ILE A 135 -6.30 4.48 -11.87
N ILE A 136 -5.76 3.66 -12.78
CA ILE A 136 -4.61 4.04 -13.63
C ILE A 136 -4.97 5.23 -14.52
N LYS A 137 -6.18 5.24 -15.12
CA LYS A 137 -6.63 6.27 -16.07
C LYS A 137 -7.04 7.57 -15.39
N ASN A 138 -7.36 7.55 -14.10
CA ASN A 138 -7.76 8.72 -13.34
C ASN A 138 -6.59 9.69 -13.10
N LYS A 139 -6.17 10.44 -14.12
CA LYS A 139 -5.18 11.50 -13.99
C LYS A 139 -5.88 12.84 -14.19
N LYS A 140 -6.10 13.59 -13.11
CA LYS A 140 -6.50 14.99 -13.26
C LYS A 140 -5.25 15.80 -13.60
N GLN A 141 -5.13 16.17 -14.88
CA GLN A 141 -4.14 17.15 -15.33
C GLN A 141 -4.50 18.50 -14.70
N ARG A 142 -3.52 19.17 -14.09
CA ARG A 142 -3.57 20.62 -13.89
C ARG A 142 -3.30 21.32 -15.22
#